data_AF-A0A662GAL7-F1
#
_entry.id   AF-A0A662GAL7-F1
#
_cell.length_a   1.000
_cell.length_b   1.000
_cell.length_c   1.000
_cell.angle_alpha   90.00
_cell.angle_beta   90.00
_cell.angle_gamma   90.00
#
_symmetry.space_group_name_H-M   'P 1'
#
loop_
_entity.id
_entity.type
_entity.pdbx_description
1 polymer ?
#
loop_
_entity_poly.entity_id
_entity_poly.type
_entity_poly.pdbx_seq_one_letter_code
_entity_poly.pdbx_strand_id
1 'polypeptide(L)'
;MKKDPLEKIYKKLRMAYAKILVAENIKRNRKNSMKTLYVLAITGNIFTTPDFLAGVYISSTLSDIKKVRKMLGKALKKEELPPETRLLLEQLNSVLETDKKASIYDLKMKLAEALKILESGAFYDIIA
;
A
#
# COMPACT_ATOMS: atom_id res chain seq x y z
N MET A 1 -8.54 4.66 -24.97
CA MET A 1 -8.69 5.16 -23.58
C MET A 1 -7.31 5.29 -22.94
N LYS A 2 -6.80 6.52 -22.77
CA LYS A 2 -5.58 6.76 -21.97
C LYS A 2 -5.95 6.42 -20.52
N LYS A 3 -5.38 5.35 -19.96
CA LYS A 3 -5.55 5.02 -18.54
C LYS A 3 -5.09 6.22 -17.71
N ASP A 4 -5.99 6.80 -16.94
CA ASP A 4 -5.69 7.91 -16.06
C ASP A 4 -4.55 7.49 -15.10
N PRO A 5 -3.44 8.23 -15.02
CA PRO A 5 -2.39 7.98 -14.03
C PRO A 5 -2.95 7.80 -12.61
N LEU A 6 -4.03 8.49 -12.24
CA LEU A 6 -4.69 8.36 -10.94
C LEU A 6 -5.32 6.98 -10.74
N GLU A 7 -6.01 6.43 -11.75
CA GLU A 7 -6.59 5.09 -11.68
C GLU A 7 -5.50 4.02 -11.43
N LYS A 8 -4.34 4.18 -12.07
CA LYS A 8 -3.19 3.28 -11.88
C LYS A 8 -2.58 3.40 -10.48
N ILE A 9 -2.55 4.61 -9.92
CA ILE A 9 -2.11 4.87 -8.55
C ILE A 9 -3.10 4.23 -7.57
N TYR A 10 -4.40 4.46 -7.75
CA TYR A 10 -5.48 3.90 -6.94
C TYR A 10 -5.40 2.37 -6.87
N LYS A 11 -5.33 1.69 -8.02
CA LYS A 11 -5.23 0.22 -8.07
C LYS A 11 -4.01 -0.31 -7.32
N LYS A 12 -2.87 0.39 -7.40
CA LYS A 12 -1.65 0.01 -6.66
C LYS A 12 -1.79 0.20 -5.15
N LEU A 13 -2.35 1.33 -4.72
CA LEU A 13 -2.59 1.60 -3.31
C LEU A 13 -3.59 0.63 -2.69
N ARG A 14 -4.66 0.30 -3.42
CA ARG A 14 -5.65 -0.70 -2.98
C ARG A 14 -5.04 -2.08 -2.81
N MET A 15 -4.17 -2.48 -3.75
CA MET A 15 -3.42 -3.74 -3.64
C MET A 15 -2.44 -3.73 -2.47
N ALA A 16 -1.70 -2.63 -2.26
CA ALA A 16 -0.81 -2.47 -1.11
C ALA A 16 -1.58 -2.55 0.22
N TYR A 17 -2.78 -1.95 0.27
CA TYR A 17 -3.66 -2.02 1.44
C TYR A 17 -4.14 -3.45 1.72
N ALA A 18 -4.53 -4.20 0.68
CA ALA A 18 -4.88 -5.61 0.85
C ALA A 18 -3.70 -6.44 1.42
N LYS A 19 -2.48 -6.23 0.90
CA LYS A 19 -1.28 -6.92 1.37
C LYS A 19 -0.97 -6.62 2.84
N ILE A 20 -1.09 -5.36 3.27
CA ILE A 20 -0.82 -5.02 4.68
C ILE A 20 -1.86 -5.61 5.63
N LEU A 21 -3.13 -5.69 5.21
CA LEU A 21 -4.18 -6.39 5.97
C LEU A 21 -3.89 -7.89 6.10
N VAL A 22 -3.39 -8.53 5.04
CA VAL A 22 -2.95 -9.94 5.09
C VAL A 22 -1.81 -10.10 6.10
N ALA A 23 -0.79 -9.23 6.06
CA ALA A 23 0.31 -9.25 7.01
C ALA A 23 -0.17 -9.07 8.47
N GLU A 24 -1.09 -8.12 8.70
CA GLU A 24 -1.70 -7.90 10.01
C GLU A 24 -2.45 -9.14 10.50
N ASN A 25 -3.25 -9.77 9.64
CA ASN A 25 -4.01 -10.97 9.97
C ASN A 25 -3.11 -12.15 10.31
N ILE A 26 -2.03 -12.36 9.55
CA ILE A 26 -1.03 -13.40 9.84
C ILE A 26 -0.41 -13.20 11.22
N LYS A 27 -0.05 -11.95 11.57
CA LYS A 27 0.52 -11.65 12.89
C LYS A 27 -0.48 -11.78 14.03
N ARG A 28 -1.74 -11.41 13.83
CA ARG A 28 -2.80 -11.55 14.85
C ARG A 28 -3.17 -13.02 15.10
N ASN A 29 -3.18 -13.85 14.07
CA ASN A 29 -3.57 -15.26 14.15
C ASN A 29 -2.41 -16.20 14.54
N ARG A 30 -1.29 -15.67 15.02
CA ARG A 30 -0.15 -16.44 15.54
C ARG A 30 -0.50 -17.44 16.64
N LYS A 31 -1.66 -17.31 17.29
CA LYS A 31 -2.20 -18.27 18.26
C LYS A 31 -2.45 -19.67 17.68
N ASN A 32 -2.55 -19.83 16.35
CA ASN A 32 -2.51 -21.13 15.67
C ASN A 32 -1.07 -21.63 15.40
N SER A 33 -0.15 -21.32 16.31
CA SER A 33 1.28 -21.66 16.25
C SER A 33 1.50 -23.17 16.05
N MET A 34 0.67 -24.02 16.65
CA MET A 34 0.79 -25.47 16.51
C MET A 34 0.59 -25.95 15.07
N LYS A 35 -0.45 -25.48 14.36
CA LYS A 35 -0.67 -25.85 12.94
C LYS A 35 0.50 -25.43 12.06
N THR A 36 1.07 -24.27 12.36
CA THR A 36 2.24 -23.75 11.66
C THR A 36 3.48 -24.61 11.92
N LEU A 37 3.74 -24.96 13.18
CA LEU A 37 4.85 -25.83 13.57
C LEU A 37 4.72 -27.22 12.93
N TYR A 38 3.50 -27.76 12.84
CA TYR A 38 3.23 -29.00 12.10
C TYR A 38 3.54 -28.86 10.61
N VAL A 39 3.09 -27.79 9.95
CA VAL A 39 3.42 -27.54 8.54
C VAL A 39 4.93 -27.39 8.35
N LEU A 40 5.63 -26.69 9.25
CA LEU A 40 7.09 -26.56 9.22
C LEU A 40 7.78 -27.92 9.39
N ALA A 41 7.35 -28.73 10.34
CA ALA A 41 7.90 -30.05 10.59
C ALA A 41 7.67 -31.01 9.41
N ILE A 42 6.50 -30.93 8.77
CA ILE A 42 6.15 -31.78 7.61
C ILE A 42 6.86 -31.30 6.34
N THR A 43 6.96 -29.99 6.11
CA THR A 43 7.54 -29.44 4.88
C THR A 43 9.04 -29.21 4.95
N GLY A 44 9.63 -29.22 6.15
CA GLY A 44 11.02 -28.83 6.40
C GLY A 44 11.35 -27.39 6.00
N ASN A 45 10.34 -26.55 5.73
CA ASN A 45 10.53 -25.31 4.98
C ASN A 45 10.18 -24.06 5.81
N ILE A 46 11.22 -23.36 6.27
CA ILE A 46 11.15 -22.10 7.02
C ILE A 46 10.39 -20.97 6.31
N PHE A 47 10.24 -21.05 4.99
CA PHE A 47 9.46 -20.08 4.19
C PHE A 47 7.95 -20.18 4.45
N THR A 48 7.49 -21.19 5.17
CA THR A 48 6.09 -21.33 5.60
C THR A 48 5.81 -20.68 6.96
N THR A 49 6.83 -20.10 7.62
CA THR A 49 6.62 -19.42 8.91
C THR A 49 5.74 -18.16 8.75
N PRO A 50 4.84 -17.87 9.70
CA PRO A 50 3.99 -16.69 9.73
C PRO A 50 4.80 -15.40 9.69
N ASP A 51 5.97 -15.38 10.34
CA ASP A 51 6.84 -14.20 10.32
C ASP A 51 7.47 -13.97 8.97
N PHE A 52 7.94 -15.02 8.31
CA PHE A 52 8.45 -14.92 6.96
C PHE A 52 7.35 -14.46 5.99
N LEU A 53 6.18 -15.11 6.02
CA LEU A 53 5.05 -14.75 5.17
C LEU A 53 4.59 -13.30 5.41
N ALA A 54 4.41 -12.88 6.67
CA ALA A 54 4.08 -11.50 6.99
C ALA A 54 5.16 -10.54 6.49
N GLY A 55 6.44 -10.90 6.63
CA GLY A 55 7.58 -10.14 6.10
C GLY A 55 7.53 -9.96 4.58
N VAL A 56 7.16 -11.01 3.82
CA VAL A 56 6.96 -10.93 2.36
C VAL A 56 5.86 -9.94 2.00
N TYR A 57 4.71 -9.98 2.70
CA TYR A 57 3.63 -9.02 2.43
C TYR A 57 4.01 -7.58 2.80
N ILE A 58 4.71 -7.36 3.92
CA ILE A 58 5.19 -6.03 4.33
C ILE A 58 6.20 -5.48 3.32
N SER A 59 7.22 -6.25 2.97
CA SER A 59 8.24 -5.83 2.00
C SER A 59 7.64 -5.55 0.61
N SER A 60 6.69 -6.38 0.17
CA SER A 60 5.94 -6.15 -1.06
C SER A 60 5.14 -4.84 -1.01
N THR A 61 4.50 -4.56 0.13
CA THR A 61 3.75 -3.31 0.39
C THR A 61 4.67 -2.09 0.29
N LEU A 62 5.83 -2.12 0.95
CA LEU A 62 6.82 -1.03 0.88
C LEU A 62 7.33 -0.80 -0.56
N SER A 63 7.55 -1.88 -1.31
CA SER A 63 7.92 -1.80 -2.73
C SER A 63 6.84 -1.11 -3.57
N ASP A 64 5.57 -1.43 -3.32
CA ASP A 64 4.45 -0.79 -4.02
C ASP A 64 4.32 0.69 -3.65
N ILE A 65 4.44 1.06 -2.37
CA ILE A 65 4.48 2.47 -1.93
C ILE A 65 5.61 3.23 -2.64
N LYS A 66 6.82 2.67 -2.68
CA LYS A 66 7.96 3.29 -3.38
C LYS A 66 7.68 3.49 -4.87
N LYS A 67 7.06 2.51 -5.53
CA LYS A 67 6.66 2.62 -6.95
C LYS A 67 5.61 3.71 -7.15
N VAL A 68 4.62 3.80 -6.25
CA VAL A 68 3.59 4.85 -6.29
C VAL A 68 4.22 6.23 -6.12
N ARG A 69 5.10 6.45 -5.13
CA ARG A 69 5.83 7.73 -4.98
C ARG A 69 6.62 8.11 -6.23
N LYS A 70 7.28 7.14 -6.87
CA LYS A 70 7.98 7.38 -8.14
C LYS A 70 7.02 7.79 -9.26
N MET A 71 5.80 7.26 -9.28
CA MET A 71 4.76 7.67 -10.23
C MET A 71 4.23 9.08 -9.92
N LEU A 72 3.96 9.40 -8.65
CA LEU A 72 3.54 10.72 -8.20
C LEU A 72 4.58 11.78 -8.56
N GLY A 73 5.86 11.55 -8.25
CA GLY A 73 6.94 12.49 -8.60
C GLY A 73 7.13 12.68 -10.10
N LYS A 74 6.75 11.69 -10.94
CA LYS A 74 6.71 11.87 -12.41
C LYS A 74 5.49 12.65 -12.86
N ALA A 75 4.34 12.45 -12.21
CA ALA A 75 3.11 13.18 -12.51
C ALA A 75 3.30 14.67 -12.17
N LEU A 76 3.77 14.99 -10.97
CA LEU A 76 3.99 16.37 -10.50
C LEU A 76 4.94 17.21 -11.36
N LYS A 77 5.85 16.57 -12.12
CA LYS A 77 6.77 17.25 -13.04
C LYS A 77 6.14 17.68 -14.37
N LYS A 78 4.89 17.32 -14.65
CA LYS A 78 4.21 17.77 -15.86
C LYS A 78 3.78 19.23 -15.68
N GLU A 79 4.13 20.07 -16.66
CA GLU A 79 3.86 21.51 -16.62
C GLU A 79 2.35 21.81 -16.67
N GLU A 80 1.59 21.05 -17.47
CA GLU A 80 0.14 21.18 -17.64
C GLU A 80 -0.63 20.28 -16.66
N LEU A 81 -0.61 20.62 -15.37
CA LEU A 81 -1.45 19.97 -14.35
C LEU A 81 -2.43 20.99 -13.77
N PRO A 82 -3.75 20.69 -13.74
CA PRO A 82 -4.71 21.52 -13.03
C PRO A 82 -4.27 21.73 -11.56
N PRO A 83 -4.45 22.93 -10.99
CA PRO A 83 -4.04 23.22 -9.61
C PRO A 83 -4.60 22.23 -8.59
N GLU A 84 -5.86 21.81 -8.75
CA GLU A 84 -6.53 20.84 -7.87
C GLU A 84 -5.87 19.46 -7.93
N THR A 85 -5.58 18.97 -9.14
CA THR A 85 -4.89 17.70 -9.34
C THR A 85 -3.46 17.76 -8.79
N ARG A 86 -2.77 18.91 -8.93
CA ARG A 86 -1.43 19.10 -8.36
C ARG A 86 -1.49 19.03 -6.84
N LEU A 87 -2.41 19.74 -6.19
CA LEU A 87 -2.61 19.71 -4.74
C LEU A 87 -2.89 18.29 -4.24
N LEU A 88 -3.79 17.56 -4.91
CA LEU A 88 -4.13 16.18 -4.58
C LEU A 88 -2.90 15.25 -4.66
N LEU A 89 -2.08 15.40 -5.71
CA LEU A 89 -0.86 14.61 -5.88
C LEU A 89 0.22 14.94 -4.84
N GLU A 90 0.32 16.21 -4.41
CA GLU A 90 1.21 16.65 -3.34
C GLU A 90 0.79 16.07 -1.98
N GLN A 91 -0.51 16.14 -1.65
CA GLN A 91 -1.08 15.54 -0.45
C GLN A 91 -0.82 14.02 -0.41
N LEU A 92 -1.06 13.32 -1.52
CA LEU A 92 -0.75 11.89 -1.66
C LEU A 92 0.72 11.59 -1.42
N ASN A 93 1.62 12.41 -1.98
CA ASN A 93 3.05 12.18 -1.85
C ASN A 93 3.55 12.41 -0.40
N SER A 94 2.95 13.37 0.30
CA SER A 94 3.23 13.64 1.72
C SER A 94 2.76 12.48 2.62
N VAL A 95 1.52 12.02 2.46
CA VAL A 95 0.97 10.90 3.28
C VAL A 95 1.77 9.61 3.07
N LEU A 96 2.21 9.34 1.84
CA LEU A 96 2.97 8.13 1.49
C LEU A 96 4.45 8.22 1.85
N GLU A 97 4.91 9.31 2.46
CA GLU A 97 6.26 9.39 3.00
C GLU A 97 6.45 8.35 4.10
N THR A 98 7.40 7.43 3.92
CA THR A 98 7.65 6.33 4.87
C THR A 98 9.01 6.46 5.52
N ASP A 99 9.03 6.45 6.85
CA ASP A 99 10.25 6.23 7.61
C ASP A 99 10.70 4.76 7.57
N LYS A 100 12.01 4.54 7.73
CA LYS A 100 12.62 3.20 7.72
C LYS A 100 12.07 2.25 8.80
N LYS A 101 11.36 2.77 9.81
CA LYS A 101 10.84 2.01 10.97
C LYS A 101 9.30 1.93 11.03
N ALA A 102 8.58 2.21 9.94
CA ALA A 102 7.12 2.17 9.93
C ALA A 102 6.57 0.79 10.35
N SER A 103 5.68 0.77 11.34
CA SER A 103 4.99 -0.45 11.77
C SER A 103 3.90 -0.86 10.77
N ILE A 104 3.37 -2.09 10.93
CA ILE A 104 2.23 -2.56 10.11
C ILE A 104 1.04 -1.62 10.26
N TYR A 105 0.78 -1.13 11.48
CA TYR A 105 -0.30 -0.20 11.76
C TYR A 105 -0.08 1.12 11.02
N ASP A 106 1.13 1.68 11.08
CA ASP A 106 1.46 2.95 10.40
C ASP A 106 1.27 2.84 8.89
N LEU A 107 1.77 1.75 8.30
CA LEU A 107 1.61 1.48 6.87
C LEU A 107 0.14 1.34 6.48
N LYS A 108 -0.65 0.66 7.31
CA LYS A 108 -2.11 0.52 7.09
C LYS A 108 -2.81 1.87 7.14
N MET A 109 -2.52 2.70 8.13
CA MET A 109 -3.15 4.01 8.28
C MET A 109 -2.78 4.94 7.11
N LYS A 110 -1.51 4.99 6.72
CA LYS A 110 -1.06 5.77 5.56
C LYS A 110 -1.74 5.35 4.26
N LEU A 111 -1.85 4.04 4.03
CA LEU A 111 -2.52 3.52 2.84
C LEU A 111 -4.02 3.81 2.85
N ALA A 112 -4.69 3.71 4.01
CA ALA A 112 -6.10 4.06 4.15
C ALA A 112 -6.34 5.56 3.89
N GLU A 113 -5.49 6.42 4.44
CA GLU A 113 -5.56 7.87 4.23
C GLU A 113 -5.31 8.25 2.78
N ALA A 114 -4.29 7.66 2.13
CA ALA A 114 -4.02 7.88 0.71
C ALA A 114 -5.19 7.44 -0.18
N LEU A 115 -5.84 6.32 0.14
CA LEU A 115 -7.05 5.88 -0.56
C LEU A 115 -8.22 6.84 -0.36
N LYS A 116 -8.42 7.33 0.86
CA LYS A 116 -9.46 8.32 1.17
C LYS A 116 -9.26 9.62 0.39
N ILE A 117 -8.02 10.11 0.25
CA ILE A 117 -7.70 11.30 -0.55
C ILE A 117 -8.10 11.09 -2.01
N LEU A 118 -7.75 9.95 -2.60
CA LEU A 118 -8.10 9.62 -3.98
C LEU A 118 -9.61 9.47 -4.19
N GLU A 119 -10.30 8.82 -3.25
CA GLU A 119 -11.75 8.65 -3.33
C GLU A 119 -12.44 10.00 -3.19
N SER A 120 -12.01 10.86 -2.26
CA SER A 120 -12.56 12.20 -2.06
C SER A 120 -12.31 13.12 -3.24
N GLY A 121 -11.15 13.02 -3.90
CA GLY A 121 -10.84 13.76 -5.12
C GLY A 121 -11.61 13.27 -6.35
N ALA A 122 -11.84 11.97 -6.47
CA ALA A 122 -12.64 11.40 -7.56
C ALA A 122 -14.13 11.79 -7.51
N PHE A 123 -14.64 12.20 -6.34
CA PHE A 123 -16.00 12.74 -6.22
C PHE A 123 -16.15 14.15 -6.81
N TYR A 124 -15.07 14.92 -6.98
CA TYR A 124 -15.14 16.24 -7.62
C TYR A 124 -15.33 16.15 -9.15
N ASP A 125 -14.82 15.10 -9.80
CA ASP A 125 -15.01 14.85 -11.24
C ASP A 125 -16.44 14.38 -11.61
N ILE A 126 -17.32 14.13 -10.64
CA ILE A 126 -18.73 13.73 -10.87
C ILE A 126 -19.67 14.93 -10.78
N ILE A 127 -19.22 16.06 -10.20
CA ILE A 127 -20.05 17.25 -9.96
C ILE A 127 -19.64 18.44 -10.87
N ALA A 128 -18.52 18.33 -11.59
CA ALA A 128 -18.10 19.28 -12.62
C ALA A 128 -18.57 18.84 -14.03
#